data_AF-A0A353QYS4-F1
#
_entry.id   AF-A0A353QYS4-F1
#
_cell.length_a   1.000
_cell.length_b   1.000
_cell.length_c   1.000
_cell.angle_alpha   90.00
_cell.angle_beta   90.00
_cell.angle_gamma   90.00
#
_symmetry.space_group_name_H-M   'P 1'
#
loop_
_entity.id
_entity.type
_entity.pdbx_description
1 polymer ?
#
loop_
_entity_poly.entity_id
_entity_poly.type
_entity_poly.pdbx_seq_one_letter_code
_entity_poly.pdbx_strand_id
1 'polypeptide(L)'
;MNLVQKLKSYERKIVFMRWEDTEEYGRIKYVGRDFIEFEIIDREDLDYHEVVLLNPNLIIEVIIASPDLDRVVVEVCSNLPSLENKRNIEIIESEKSE
;
A
#
# COMPACT_ATOMS: atom_id res chain seq x y z
N MET A 1 20.90 11.90 7.18
CA MET A 1 19.93 10.94 6.64
C MET A 1 19.17 11.64 5.54
N ASN A 2 19.16 11.10 4.32
CA ASN A 2 18.39 11.67 3.20
C ASN A 2 16.98 11.07 3.14
N LEU A 3 16.09 11.67 2.34
CA LEU A 3 14.68 11.25 2.24
C LEU A 3 14.55 9.77 1.88
N VAL A 4 15.30 9.31 0.87
CA VAL A 4 15.31 7.89 0.43
C VAL A 4 15.67 6.94 1.58
N GLN A 5 16.72 7.23 2.35
CA GLN A 5 17.10 6.45 3.51
C GLN A 5 16.00 6.41 4.58
N LYS A 6 15.29 7.53 4.78
CA LYS A 6 14.18 7.59 5.72
C LYS A 6 12.98 6.78 5.21
N LEU A 7 12.62 6.91 3.93
CA LEU A 7 11.53 6.17 3.30
C LEU A 7 11.76 4.66 3.29
N LYS A 8 13.03 4.21 3.25
CA LYS A 8 13.37 2.79 3.39
C LYS A 8 12.80 2.16 4.68
N SER A 9 12.74 2.93 5.78
CA SER A 9 12.15 2.47 7.05
C SER A 9 10.62 2.39 7.05
N TYR A 10 9.99 2.85 5.96
CA TYR A 10 8.54 2.84 5.76
C TYR A 10 8.12 1.94 4.59
N GLU A 11 9.00 1.07 4.10
CA GLU A 11 8.60 0.00 3.18
C GLU A 11 7.44 -0.82 3.77
N ARG A 12 6.52 -1.21 2.88
CA ARG A 12 5.26 -1.92 3.13
C ARG A 12 4.24 -1.16 3.97
N LYS A 13 4.48 0.10 4.30
CA LYS A 13 3.51 0.94 5.00
C LYS A 13 2.67 1.72 4.00
N ILE A 14 1.40 1.90 4.36
CA ILE A 14 0.50 2.82 3.68
C ILE A 14 0.88 4.23 4.12
N VAL A 15 1.01 5.13 3.16
CA VAL A 15 1.29 6.55 3.35
C VAL A 15 0.43 7.35 2.41
N PHE A 16 0.28 8.63 2.71
CA PHE A 16 -0.10 9.61 1.70
C PHE A 16 1.18 10.18 1.10
N MET A 17 1.24 10.26 -0.23
CA MET A 17 2.40 10.77 -0.95
C MET A 17 1.95 11.78 -2.01
N ARG A 18 2.67 12.89 -2.09
CA ARG A 18 2.49 13.92 -3.13
C ARG A 18 3.76 14.08 -3.94
N TRP A 19 3.62 13.97 -5.26
CA TRP A 19 4.69 14.16 -6.24
C TRP A 19 4.14 14.94 -7.43
N GLU A 20 4.90 15.94 -7.89
CA GLU A 20 4.44 16.88 -8.93
C GLU A 20 3.01 17.41 -8.66
N ASP A 21 2.07 17.15 -9.57
CA ASP A 21 0.67 17.56 -9.49
C ASP A 21 -0.26 16.40 -9.02
N THR A 22 0.30 15.30 -8.51
CA THR A 22 -0.44 14.10 -8.09
C THR A 22 -0.32 13.87 -6.58
N GLU A 23 -1.40 13.44 -5.95
CA GLU A 23 -1.46 13.13 -4.52
C GLU A 23 -2.30 11.89 -4.25
N GLU A 24 -1.68 10.85 -3.69
CA GLU A 24 -2.38 9.58 -3.49
C GLU A 24 -2.05 8.90 -2.17
N TYR A 25 -3.01 8.10 -1.71
CA TYR A 25 -2.80 7.09 -0.69
C TYR A 25 -2.28 5.83 -1.35
N GLY A 26 -1.29 5.20 -0.72
CA GLY A 26 -0.71 4.01 -1.29
C GLY A 26 0.36 3.40 -0.40
N ARG A 27 0.82 2.21 -0.80
CA ARG A 27 1.84 1.47 -0.09
C ARG A 27 3.21 1.71 -0.73
N ILE A 28 4.20 2.07 0.08
CA ILE A 28 5.60 2.07 -0.36
C ILE A 28 6.04 0.61 -0.51
N LYS A 29 5.93 0.03 -1.70
CA LYS A 29 6.24 -1.38 -1.94
C LYS A 29 7.75 -1.65 -1.80
N TYR A 30 8.56 -0.76 -2.36
CA TYR A 30 10.02 -0.86 -2.34
C TYR A 30 10.67 0.52 -2.47
N VAL A 31 11.78 0.73 -1.77
CA VAL A 31 12.62 1.92 -1.88
C VAL A 31 13.99 1.49 -2.39
N GLY A 32 14.25 1.80 -3.65
CA GLY A 32 15.52 1.59 -4.33
C GLY A 32 16.51 2.71 -4.04
N ARG A 33 17.61 2.71 -4.81
CA ARG A 33 18.63 3.76 -4.72
C ARG A 33 18.22 5.03 -5.47
N ASP A 34 17.50 4.86 -6.57
CA ASP A 34 17.19 5.84 -7.60
C ASP A 34 15.69 5.94 -7.90
N PHE A 35 14.87 4.99 -7.44
CA PHE A 35 13.42 5.00 -7.56
C PHE A 35 12.72 4.46 -6.30
N ILE A 36 11.43 4.76 -6.19
CA ILE A 36 10.51 4.18 -5.21
C ILE A 36 9.37 3.50 -5.98
N GLU A 37 9.06 2.26 -5.62
CA GLU A 37 7.84 1.58 -6.07
C GLU A 37 6.70 1.96 -5.11
N PHE A 38 5.70 2.66 -5.65
CA PHE A 38 4.53 3.08 -4.90
C PHE A 38 3.29 2.44 -5.50
N GLU A 39 2.53 1.74 -4.66
CA GLU A 39 1.33 1.02 -5.07
C GLU A 39 0.11 1.81 -4.61
N ILE A 40 -0.61 2.41 -5.55
CA ILE A 40 -1.73 3.32 -5.28
C ILE A 40 -2.95 2.50 -4.84
N ILE A 41 -3.61 3.00 -3.81
CA ILE A 41 -4.89 2.50 -3.31
C ILE A 41 -5.99 3.41 -3.88
N ASP A 42 -6.94 2.83 -4.60
CA ASP A 42 -8.12 3.59 -5.04
C ASP A 42 -9.02 3.87 -3.83
N ARG A 43 -9.50 5.10 -3.73
CA ARG A 43 -10.29 5.57 -2.60
C ARG A 43 -11.73 5.04 -2.63
N GLU A 44 -12.21 4.58 -3.79
CA GLU A 44 -13.58 4.12 -3.97
C GLU A 44 -13.74 2.64 -3.59
N ASP A 45 -12.85 1.76 -4.07
CA ASP A 45 -12.93 0.31 -3.82
C ASP A 45 -11.89 -0.20 -2.81
N LEU A 46 -10.92 0.64 -2.44
CA LEU A 46 -9.87 0.34 -1.47
C LEU A 46 -8.96 -0.82 -1.87
N ASP A 47 -8.90 -1.10 -3.18
CA ASP A 47 -7.97 -2.06 -3.76
C ASP A 47 -6.73 -1.38 -4.35
N TYR A 48 -5.69 -2.19 -4.55
CA TYR A 48 -4.45 -1.74 -5.18
C TYR A 48 -4.56 -1.88 -6.69
N HIS A 49 -4.53 -0.76 -7.42
CA HIS A 49 -4.75 -0.77 -8.87
C HIS A 49 -3.51 -0.51 -9.70
N GLU A 50 -2.64 0.37 -9.22
CA GLU A 50 -1.51 0.87 -10.01
C GLU A 50 -0.21 0.84 -9.22
N VAL A 51 0.89 0.48 -9.89
CA VAL A 51 2.24 0.59 -9.33
C VAL A 51 3.01 1.63 -10.13
N VAL A 52 3.43 2.69 -9.45
CA VAL A 52 4.20 3.80 -10.03
C VAL A 52 5.64 3.73 -9.57
N LEU A 53 6.57 3.97 -10.50
CA LEU A 53 8.00 4.14 -10.22
C LEU A 53 8.31 5.63 -10.10
N LEU A 54 8.58 6.09 -8.88
CA LEU A 54 8.79 7.51 -8.60
C LEU A 54 10.27 7.82 -8.48
N ASN A 55 10.72 8.87 -9.18
CA ASN A 55 12.00 9.50 -8.89
C ASN A 55 11.90 10.19 -7.51
N PRO A 56 12.72 9.82 -6.52
CA PRO A 56 12.59 10.36 -5.17
C PRO A 56 12.79 11.88 -5.08
N ASN A 57 13.46 12.49 -6.07
CA ASN A 57 13.66 13.93 -6.12
C ASN A 57 12.39 14.71 -6.52
N LEU A 58 11.37 14.03 -7.04
CA LEU A 58 10.07 14.63 -7.40
C LEU A 58 9.05 14.56 -6.25
N ILE A 59 9.39 13.84 -5.17
CA ILE A 59 8.52 13.74 -4.00
C ILE A 59 8.56 15.06 -3.25
N ILE A 60 7.40 15.69 -3.13
CA ILE A 60 7.22 16.96 -2.43
C ILE A 60 6.94 16.70 -0.96
N GLU A 61 6.09 15.70 -0.67
CA GLU A 61 5.60 15.45 0.69
C GLU A 61 5.22 13.98 0.89
N VAL A 62 5.46 13.48 2.11
CA VAL A 62 5.02 12.15 2.56
C VAL A 62 4.43 12.26 3.96
N ILE A 63 3.19 11.85 4.14
CA ILE A 63 2.49 11.82 5.43
C ILE A 63 2.32 10.36 5.86
N ILE A 64 2.85 10.06 7.04
CA ILE A 64 2.99 8.68 7.54
C ILE A 64 2.02 8.40 8.70
N ALA A 65 1.47 9.44 9.32
CA ALA A 65 0.49 9.32 10.39
C ALA A 65 -0.44 10.54 10.32
N SER A 66 -1.65 10.31 9.83
CA SER A 66 -2.76 11.27 9.90
C SER A 66 -4.05 10.50 10.23
N PRO A 67 -5.05 11.15 10.85
CA PRO A 67 -6.33 10.50 11.14
C PRO A 67 -6.99 9.89 9.89
N ASP A 68 -6.85 10.55 8.74
CA ASP A 68 -7.38 10.06 7.47
C ASP A 68 -6.64 8.81 6.96
N LEU A 69 -5.33 8.75 7.16
CA LEU A 69 -4.52 7.57 6.83
C LEU A 69 -4.90 6.37 7.70
N ASP A 70 -5.14 6.58 9.00
CA ASP A 70 -5.58 5.53 9.91
C ASP A 70 -6.93 4.95 9.47
N ARG A 71 -7.85 5.79 8.97
CA ARG A 71 -9.10 5.33 8.38
C ARG A 71 -8.85 4.44 7.16
N VAL A 72 -8.04 4.90 6.19
CA VAL A 72 -7.71 4.11 4.99
C VAL A 72 -7.11 2.76 5.38
N VAL A 73 -6.18 2.74 6.34
CA VAL A 73 -5.56 1.50 6.84
C VAL A 73 -6.62 0.54 7.41
N VAL A 74 -7.53 1.04 8.27
CA VAL A 74 -8.60 0.23 8.87
C VAL A 74 -9.54 -0.33 7.80
N GLU A 75 -9.89 0.49 6.82
CA GLU A 75 -10.83 0.11 5.75
C GLU A 75 -10.22 -0.95 4.83
N VAL A 76 -8.99 -0.75 4.38
CA VAL A 76 -8.22 -1.75 3.60
C VAL A 76 -8.06 -3.07 4.37
N CYS A 77 -7.80 -3.00 5.69
CA CYS A 77 -7.67 -4.21 6.50
C CYS A 77 -9.01 -4.93 6.71
N SER A 78 -10.13 -4.20 6.71
CA SER A 78 -11.48 -4.74 6.88
C SER A 78 -11.99 -5.44 5.62
N ASN A 79 -11.53 -5.00 4.44
CA ASN A 79 -11.79 -5.65 3.16
C ASN A 79 -10.96 -6.91 2.92
N LEU A 80 -9.98 -7.22 3.79
CA LEU A 80 -9.27 -8.49 3.69
C LEU A 80 -10.24 -9.64 3.97
N PRO A 81 -10.24 -10.69 3.13
CA PRO A 81 -11.07 -11.86 3.40
C PRO A 81 -10.72 -12.41 4.78
N SER A 82 -11.73 -12.59 5.62
CA SER A 82 -11.55 -13.15 6.96
C SER A 82 -10.73 -14.43 6.88
N LEU A 83 -9.80 -14.65 7.82
CA LEU A 83 -8.98 -15.86 7.86
C LEU A 83 -9.84 -17.14 7.96
N GLU A 84 -11.09 -17.01 8.41
CA GLU A 84 -12.10 -18.07 8.42
C GLU A 84 -12.53 -18.48 7.00
N ASN A 85 -12.66 -17.53 6.06
CA ASN A 85 -13.02 -17.84 4.67
C ASN A 85 -11.91 -18.61 3.94
N LYS A 86 -10.63 -18.37 4.25
CA LYS A 86 -9.52 -19.13 3.65
C LYS A 86 -9.53 -20.61 4.03
N ARG A 87 -9.79 -20.93 5.31
CA ARG A 87 -9.90 -22.34 5.75
C ARG A 87 -11.06 -23.06 5.08
N ASN A 88 -12.20 -22.39 4.92
CA ASN A 88 -13.37 -23.00 4.26
C ASN A 88 -13.11 -23.28 2.77
N ILE A 89 -12.38 -22.42 2.08
CA ILE A 89 -12.01 -22.63 0.66
C ILE A 89 -11.02 -23.80 0.52
N GLU A 90 -9.99 -23.87 1.37
CA GLU A 90 -9.01 -24.98 1.36
C GLU A 90 -9.66 -26.34 1.66
N ILE A 91 -10.65 -26.39 2.57
CA ILE A 91 -11.41 -27.62 2.86
C ILE A 91 -12.22 -28.06 1.64
N ILE A 92 -12.94 -27.13 0.99
CA ILE A 92 -13.76 -27.44 -0.20
C ILE A 92 -12.90 -27.91 -1.38
N GLU A 93 -11.69 -27.38 -1.56
CA GLU A 93 -10.76 -27.82 -2.61
C GLU A 93 -10.16 -29.21 -2.31
N SER A 94 -9.94 -29.53 -1.03
CA SER A 94 -9.50 -30.87 -0.61
C SER A 94 -10.58 -31.95 -0.80
N GLU A 95 -11.86 -31.61 -0.56
CA GLU A 95 -13.00 -32.53 -0.74
C GLU A 95 -13.39 -32.74 -2.20
N LYS A 96 -13.01 -31.84 -3.12
CA LYS A 96 -13.22 -32.03 -4.57
C LYS A 96 -12.16 -32.91 -5.24
N SER A 97 -11.10 -33.27 -4.51
CA SER A 97 -9.95 -34.03 -5.01
C SER A 97 -9.95 -35.50 -4.56
N GLU A 98 -10.98 -35.93 -3.81
CA GLU A 98 -11.31 -37.34 -3.50
C GLU A 98 -12.55 -37.80 -4.30
#